data_AF-A0A812S4A4-F1
#
_entry.id   AF-A0A812S4A4-F1
#
_cell.length_a   1.000
_cell.length_b   1.000
_cell.length_c   1.000
_cell.angle_alpha   90.00
_cell.angle_beta   90.00
_cell.angle_gamma   90.00
#
_symmetry.space_group_name_H-M   'P 1'
#
loop_
_entity.id
_entity.type
_entity.pdbx_description
1 polymer ?
#
loop_
_entity_poly.entity_id
_entity_poly.type
_entity_poly.pdbx_seq_one_letter_code
_entity_poly.pdbx_strand_id
1 'polypeptide(L)'
;MLFPMYTVTADVLLSMTKVEPHEKLKAWGKLVDFDVGLGKAAFVSHQWLTQRHPDPDFKQMRTLQEAVTRMLSSSGSVSLDPVTEAVVQTAKPLPMKEFQTHAMFFWYDYFSCPQLRHPTRVSGETDNLHQAKAINSIPAYVARCEVFIALCPVLDCPLERRVLTPATWSSRGWCRLERAARELSPNSTWVLIRSETSIEALGTVLSFPRGPVGEGDFGKAEDRSKLAPVLRRILTQKLNHCLREGDLPGFRRHFNLQTVYLRGLQIEPVTVLPSCEGDVVVEFLHQNGLKRVGKGDSAGWWPLHYATLSGNIQ
;
A
#
# COMPACT_ATOMS: atom_id res chain seq x y z
N MET A 1 8.29 -3.91 12.99
CA MET A 1 7.47 -5.09 12.67
C MET A 1 7.18 -5.80 13.98
N LEU A 2 5.91 -6.08 14.29
CA LEU A 2 5.46 -6.62 15.59
C LEU A 2 5.11 -8.12 15.54
N PHE A 3 5.01 -8.68 14.35
CA PHE A 3 4.73 -10.09 14.08
C PHE A 3 5.53 -10.53 12.84
N PRO A 4 5.92 -11.82 12.72
CA PRO A 4 6.64 -12.31 11.56
C PRO A 4 5.82 -12.20 10.27
N MET A 5 6.51 -12.00 9.15
CA MET A 5 5.86 -11.84 7.85
C MET A 5 5.65 -13.23 7.23
N TYR A 6 4.55 -13.88 7.56
CA TYR A 6 4.20 -15.15 6.91
C TYR A 6 3.75 -14.93 5.47
N THR A 7 4.18 -15.83 4.59
CA THR A 7 3.86 -15.82 3.16
C THR A 7 3.66 -17.25 2.67
N VAL A 8 3.23 -17.41 1.42
CA VAL A 8 3.27 -18.68 0.69
C VAL A 8 4.20 -18.56 -0.51
N THR A 9 4.83 -19.66 -0.93
CA THR A 9 5.60 -19.67 -2.19
C THR A 9 4.68 -19.58 -3.39
N ALA A 10 5.22 -19.21 -4.56
CA ALA A 10 4.52 -19.27 -5.84
C ALA A 10 3.87 -20.64 -6.09
N ASP A 11 4.60 -21.74 -5.89
CA ASP A 11 4.07 -23.10 -6.11
C ASP A 11 2.88 -23.41 -5.20
N VAL A 12 2.96 -23.03 -3.92
CA VAL A 12 1.86 -23.21 -2.99
C VAL A 12 0.66 -22.39 -3.43
N LEU A 13 0.85 -21.11 -3.73
CA LEU A 13 -0.20 -20.21 -4.24
C LEU A 13 -0.89 -20.80 -5.47
N LEU A 14 -0.13 -21.23 -6.48
CA LEU A 14 -0.65 -21.76 -7.74
C LEU A 14 -1.35 -23.12 -7.59
N SER A 15 -0.99 -23.90 -6.57
CA SER A 15 -1.64 -25.18 -6.27
C SER A 15 -2.91 -25.06 -5.42
N MET A 16 -3.21 -23.88 -4.85
CA MET A 16 -4.39 -23.71 -4.01
C MET A 16 -5.67 -23.92 -4.83
N THR A 17 -6.64 -24.62 -4.25
CA THR A 17 -8.01 -24.74 -4.78
C THR A 17 -9.03 -24.01 -3.90
N LYS A 18 -8.60 -23.57 -2.72
CA LYS A 18 -9.35 -22.78 -1.76
C LYS A 18 -8.39 -21.88 -0.97
N VAL A 19 -8.83 -20.68 -0.60
CA VAL A 19 -8.06 -19.81 0.30
C VAL A 19 -8.31 -20.31 1.73
N GLU A 20 -7.32 -20.95 2.33
CA GLU A 20 -7.42 -21.46 3.70
C GLU A 20 -6.82 -20.46 4.71
N PRO A 21 -7.32 -20.41 5.94
CA PRO A 21 -6.82 -19.46 6.94
C PRO A 21 -5.41 -19.81 7.41
N HIS A 22 -4.76 -18.82 8.00
CA HIS A 22 -3.39 -18.90 8.52
C HIS A 22 -3.10 -20.17 9.31
N GLU A 23 -3.97 -20.54 10.25
CA GLU A 23 -3.74 -21.66 11.16
C GLU A 23 -3.65 -23.00 10.41
N LYS A 24 -4.47 -23.19 9.37
CA LYS A 24 -4.44 -24.42 8.56
C LYS A 24 -3.19 -24.48 7.70
N LEU A 25 -2.86 -23.41 6.98
CA LEU A 25 -1.65 -23.39 6.15
C LEU A 25 -0.39 -23.53 7.01
N LYS A 26 -0.37 -22.95 8.21
CA LYS A 26 0.71 -23.14 9.17
C LYS A 26 0.83 -24.60 9.62
N ALA A 27 -0.29 -25.24 9.99
CA ALA A 27 -0.31 -26.64 10.40
C ALA A 27 0.12 -27.60 9.26
N TRP A 28 -0.15 -27.25 8.01
CA TRP A 28 0.28 -28.00 6.82
C TRP A 28 1.72 -27.70 6.38
N GLY A 29 2.45 -26.82 7.09
CA GLY A 29 3.80 -26.41 6.71
C GLY A 29 3.87 -25.65 5.38
N LYS A 30 2.78 -24.96 5.01
CA LYS A 30 2.65 -24.20 3.76
C LYS A 30 2.98 -22.72 3.90
N LEU A 31 3.05 -22.21 5.13
CA LEU A 31 3.49 -20.84 5.41
C LEU A 31 4.99 -20.78 5.63
N VAL A 32 5.61 -19.76 5.06
CA VAL A 32 7.03 -19.42 5.21
C VAL A 32 7.13 -18.13 5.99
N ASP A 33 7.91 -18.10 7.08
CA ASP A 33 8.34 -16.86 7.71
C ASP A 33 9.36 -16.18 6.79
N PHE A 34 8.91 -15.15 6.09
CA PHE A 34 9.67 -14.56 4.99
C PHE A 34 10.82 -13.70 5.49
N ASP A 35 11.99 -13.95 4.91
CA ASP A 35 13.15 -13.08 4.98
C ASP A 35 13.62 -12.69 3.57
N VAL A 36 14.22 -11.51 3.45
CA VAL A 36 14.70 -10.96 2.18
C VAL A 36 15.79 -11.84 1.54
N GLY A 37 16.50 -12.65 2.34
CA GLY A 37 17.47 -13.62 1.82
C GLY A 37 16.85 -14.81 1.07
N LEU A 38 15.52 -15.04 1.20
CA LEU A 38 14.85 -16.18 0.55
C LEU A 38 14.47 -15.90 -0.91
N GLY A 39 14.32 -14.63 -1.30
CA GLY A 39 13.82 -14.24 -2.60
C GLY A 39 13.08 -12.90 -2.53
N LYS A 40 12.04 -12.75 -3.36
CA LYS A 40 11.22 -11.54 -3.41
C LYS A 40 9.81 -11.81 -2.91
N ALA A 41 9.23 -10.85 -2.20
CA ALA A 41 7.85 -10.89 -1.76
C ALA A 41 6.96 -9.93 -2.56
N ALA A 42 5.75 -10.40 -2.85
CA ALA A 42 4.64 -9.61 -3.37
C ALA A 42 3.59 -9.41 -2.28
N PHE A 43 3.26 -8.15 -1.99
CA PHE A 43 2.12 -7.80 -1.15
C PHE A 43 0.86 -7.79 -2.00
N VAL A 44 -0.12 -8.65 -1.69
CA VAL A 44 -1.41 -8.67 -2.39
C VAL A 44 -2.46 -7.94 -1.57
N SER A 45 -2.77 -6.71 -2.00
CA SER A 45 -3.92 -5.96 -1.50
C SER A 45 -5.17 -6.36 -2.28
N HIS A 46 -6.26 -6.66 -1.58
CA HIS A 46 -7.52 -7.10 -2.18
C HIS A 46 -8.69 -6.65 -1.30
N GLN A 47 -9.91 -6.75 -1.82
CA GLN A 47 -11.11 -6.43 -1.07
C GLN A 47 -11.78 -7.71 -0.56
N TRP A 48 -12.07 -7.75 0.75
CA TRP A 48 -12.85 -8.85 1.33
C TRP A 48 -14.28 -8.89 0.77
N LEU A 49 -14.69 -10.05 0.27
CA LEU A 49 -16.04 -10.27 -0.25
C LEU A 49 -17.11 -10.38 0.83
N THR A 50 -16.76 -10.91 2.00
CA THR A 50 -17.67 -11.08 3.14
C THR A 50 -16.95 -10.75 4.44
N GLN A 51 -17.69 -10.65 5.55
CA GLN A 51 -17.08 -10.45 6.87
C GLN A 51 -16.24 -11.63 7.38
N ARG A 52 -16.49 -12.85 6.89
CA ARG A 52 -15.87 -14.08 7.42
C ARG A 52 -14.79 -14.65 6.52
N HIS A 53 -14.88 -14.37 5.23
CA HIS A 53 -13.98 -14.92 4.23
C HIS A 53 -13.75 -13.91 3.11
N PRO A 54 -12.50 -13.65 2.71
CA PRO A 54 -12.19 -12.68 1.68
C PRO A 54 -12.60 -13.14 0.28
N ASP A 55 -12.50 -14.45 0.00
CA ASP A 55 -12.76 -15.02 -1.32
C ASP A 55 -13.44 -16.39 -1.26
N PRO A 56 -14.70 -16.49 -0.81
CA PRO A 56 -15.35 -17.77 -0.51
C PRO A 56 -15.50 -18.68 -1.73
N ASP A 57 -15.67 -18.08 -2.91
CA ASP A 57 -15.83 -18.79 -4.18
C ASP A 57 -14.50 -18.97 -4.95
N PHE A 58 -13.38 -18.57 -4.34
CA PHE A 58 -12.05 -18.65 -4.95
C PHE A 58 -11.90 -17.89 -6.28
N LYS A 59 -12.70 -16.83 -6.48
CA LYS A 59 -12.74 -16.07 -7.74
C LYS A 59 -11.59 -15.08 -7.81
N GLN A 60 -11.32 -14.34 -6.72
CA GLN A 60 -10.19 -13.41 -6.69
C GLN A 60 -8.86 -14.14 -6.77
N MET A 61 -8.70 -15.22 -5.99
CA MET A 61 -7.49 -16.04 -5.97
C MET A 61 -7.25 -16.71 -7.32
N ARG A 62 -8.29 -17.17 -8.01
CA ARG A 62 -8.15 -17.68 -9.39
C ARG A 62 -7.59 -16.62 -10.33
N THR A 63 -8.13 -15.39 -10.31
CA THR A 63 -7.59 -14.29 -11.10
C THR A 63 -6.13 -13.99 -10.76
N LEU A 64 -5.76 -14.04 -9.48
CA LEU A 64 -4.38 -13.89 -9.05
C LEU A 64 -3.49 -15.02 -9.58
N GLN A 65 -3.93 -16.28 -9.49
CA GLN A 65 -3.19 -17.44 -9.99
C GLN A 65 -2.95 -17.35 -11.49
N GLU A 66 -3.96 -16.97 -12.27
CA GLU A 66 -3.86 -16.78 -13.73
C GLU A 66 -2.82 -15.70 -14.07
N ALA A 67 -2.92 -14.54 -13.40
CA ALA A 67 -1.98 -13.45 -13.60
C ALA A 67 -0.55 -13.80 -13.17
N VAL A 68 -0.36 -14.44 -12.02
CA VAL A 68 0.95 -14.90 -11.54
C VAL A 68 1.53 -15.97 -12.48
N THR A 69 0.71 -16.91 -12.96
CA THR A 69 1.13 -17.92 -13.94
C THR A 69 1.66 -17.24 -15.20
N ARG A 70 0.93 -16.25 -15.73
CA ARG A 70 1.37 -15.46 -16.89
C ARG A 70 2.70 -14.76 -16.61
N MET A 71 2.83 -14.10 -15.46
CA MET A 71 4.03 -13.35 -15.10
C MET A 71 5.26 -14.25 -14.93
N LEU A 72 5.08 -15.47 -14.43
CA LEU A 72 6.17 -16.43 -14.23
C LEU A 72 6.55 -17.22 -15.48
N SER A 73 5.64 -17.41 -16.43
CA SER A 73 5.85 -18.27 -17.62
C SER A 73 6.11 -17.49 -18.92
N SER A 74 5.67 -16.23 -19.00
CA SER A 74 5.71 -15.46 -20.24
C SER A 74 6.94 -14.57 -20.36
N SER A 75 7.42 -14.38 -21.59
CA SER A 75 8.38 -13.32 -21.92
C SER A 75 7.70 -11.96 -22.05
N GLY A 76 8.47 -10.88 -21.98
CA GLY A 76 7.98 -9.51 -22.18
C GLY A 76 7.91 -8.71 -20.88
N SER A 77 6.90 -7.86 -20.77
CA SER A 77 6.71 -6.93 -19.64
C SER A 77 5.23 -6.74 -19.34
N VAL A 78 4.93 -6.42 -18.08
CA VAL A 78 3.67 -5.80 -17.70
C VAL A 78 3.67 -4.36 -18.24
N SER A 79 2.70 -4.05 -19.11
CA SER A 79 2.57 -2.72 -19.71
C SER A 79 2.28 -1.65 -18.65
N LEU A 80 2.69 -0.42 -18.92
CA LEU A 80 2.27 0.73 -18.12
C LEU A 80 0.78 0.99 -18.34
N ASP A 81 0.11 1.54 -17.33
CA ASP A 81 -1.20 2.13 -17.58
C ASP A 81 -1.07 3.38 -18.48
N PRO A 82 -2.11 3.72 -19.27
CA PRO A 82 -2.04 4.83 -20.23
C PRO A 82 -1.68 6.19 -19.60
N VAL A 83 -2.08 6.43 -18.35
CA VAL A 83 -1.79 7.70 -17.67
C VAL A 83 -0.33 7.74 -17.25
N THR A 84 0.22 6.68 -16.67
CA THR A 84 1.65 6.60 -16.34
C THR A 84 2.51 6.78 -17.58
N GLU A 85 2.18 6.06 -18.67
CA GLU A 85 2.90 6.15 -19.94
C GLU A 85 2.93 7.58 -20.50
N ALA A 86 1.80 8.29 -20.41
CA ALA A 86 1.69 9.65 -20.95
C ALA A 86 2.40 10.71 -20.10
N VAL A 87 2.38 10.61 -18.77
CA VAL A 87 2.79 11.71 -17.88
C VAL A 87 4.14 11.49 -17.20
N VAL A 88 4.64 10.26 -17.13
CA VAL A 88 5.91 9.93 -16.48
C VAL A 88 6.92 9.52 -17.54
N GLN A 89 7.66 10.50 -18.07
CA GLN A 89 8.62 10.30 -19.17
C GLN A 89 9.68 9.23 -18.89
N THR A 90 10.02 9.00 -17.62
CA THR A 90 11.02 8.01 -17.20
C THR A 90 10.43 6.65 -16.84
N ALA A 91 9.10 6.49 -16.87
CA ALA A 91 8.46 5.23 -16.54
C ALA A 91 8.78 4.18 -17.61
N LYS A 92 8.97 2.94 -17.15
CA LYS A 92 9.24 1.79 -18.01
C LYS A 92 8.27 0.66 -17.67
N PRO A 93 7.79 -0.10 -18.67
CA PRO A 93 7.08 -1.34 -18.43
C PRO A 93 7.86 -2.26 -17.50
N LEU A 94 7.17 -3.00 -16.63
CA LEU A 94 7.81 -3.86 -15.64
C LEU A 94 8.18 -5.21 -16.28
N PRO A 95 9.47 -5.55 -16.46
CA PRO A 95 9.86 -6.78 -17.14
C PRO A 95 9.38 -8.03 -16.38
N MET A 96 8.83 -9.01 -17.10
CA MET A 96 8.40 -10.29 -16.49
C MET A 96 9.56 -11.03 -15.81
N LYS A 97 10.78 -10.83 -16.34
CA LYS A 97 12.03 -11.35 -15.77
C LYS A 97 12.24 -10.92 -14.31
N GLU A 98 11.70 -9.79 -13.88
CA GLU A 98 11.79 -9.36 -12.48
C GLU A 98 11.10 -10.31 -11.51
N PHE A 99 10.09 -11.05 -11.97
CA PHE A 99 9.34 -12.06 -11.21
C PHE A 99 9.95 -13.47 -11.33
N GLN A 100 10.76 -13.70 -12.36
CA GLN A 100 11.28 -15.04 -12.71
C GLN A 100 12.70 -15.28 -12.18
N THR A 101 13.42 -14.20 -11.86
CA THR A 101 14.85 -14.27 -11.46
C THR A 101 15.06 -14.79 -10.05
N HIS A 102 14.08 -14.63 -9.17
CA HIS A 102 14.17 -15.00 -7.76
C HIS A 102 12.92 -15.78 -7.37
N ALA A 103 13.02 -16.61 -6.34
CA ALA A 103 11.84 -17.24 -5.77
C ALA A 103 10.84 -16.16 -5.32
N MET A 104 9.57 -16.34 -5.70
CA MET A 104 8.50 -15.41 -5.38
C MET A 104 7.68 -15.93 -4.20
N PHE A 105 7.43 -15.04 -3.26
CA PHE A 105 6.61 -15.25 -2.08
C PHE A 105 5.44 -14.28 -2.09
N PHE A 106 4.28 -14.71 -1.61
CA PHE A 106 3.05 -13.93 -1.66
C PHE A 106 2.51 -13.74 -0.25
N TRP A 107 2.37 -12.46 0.13
CA TRP A 107 1.66 -12.06 1.32
C TRP A 107 0.20 -11.75 0.95
N TYR A 108 -0.73 -12.36 1.66
CA TYR A 108 -2.17 -12.18 1.54
C TYR A 108 -2.78 -12.26 2.94
N ASP A 109 -3.51 -11.23 3.35
CA ASP A 109 -3.90 -11.00 4.75
C ASP A 109 -4.54 -12.21 5.45
N TYR A 110 -5.42 -12.95 4.78
CA TYR A 110 -6.18 -14.05 5.39
C TYR A 110 -5.34 -15.24 5.82
N PHE A 111 -4.34 -15.61 5.02
CA PHE A 111 -3.42 -16.68 5.37
C PHE A 111 -2.10 -16.20 5.98
N SER A 112 -1.79 -14.91 5.86
CA SER A 112 -0.55 -14.34 6.38
C SER A 112 -0.72 -13.79 7.80
N CYS A 113 -1.94 -13.42 8.18
CA CYS A 113 -2.29 -13.00 9.54
C CYS A 113 -3.13 -14.09 10.23
N PRO A 114 -2.88 -14.36 11.53
CA PRO A 114 -3.76 -15.21 12.33
C PRO A 114 -5.22 -14.77 12.29
N GLN A 115 -6.14 -15.73 12.21
CA GLN A 115 -7.58 -15.49 12.17
C GLN A 115 -8.21 -15.80 13.52
N LEU A 116 -9.11 -14.94 13.99
CA LEU A 116 -9.88 -15.21 15.21
C LEU A 116 -10.73 -16.46 14.98
N ARG A 117 -10.50 -17.51 15.78
CA ARG A 117 -11.23 -18.77 15.67
C ARG A 117 -12.72 -18.56 15.96
N HIS A 118 -13.56 -19.40 15.35
CA HIS A 118 -14.99 -19.48 15.67
C HIS A 118 -15.23 -19.64 17.18
N PRO A 119 -16.35 -19.10 17.72
CA PRO A 119 -16.66 -19.07 19.16
C PRO A 119 -16.86 -20.45 19.84
N THR A 120 -16.68 -21.56 19.13
CA THR A 120 -16.83 -22.92 19.66
C THR A 120 -15.61 -23.42 20.44
N ARG A 121 -14.47 -22.71 20.37
CA ARG A 121 -13.34 -22.87 21.29
C ARG A 121 -13.02 -21.50 21.85
N VAL A 122 -12.80 -21.42 23.17
CA VAL A 122 -12.37 -20.20 23.84
C VAL A 122 -11.15 -19.65 23.09
N SER A 123 -11.31 -18.51 22.40
CA SER A 123 -10.19 -17.79 21.82
C SER A 123 -9.31 -17.31 22.97
N GLY A 124 -8.08 -17.79 23.03
CA GLY A 124 -7.12 -17.34 24.04
C GLY A 124 -6.73 -15.88 23.79
N GLU A 125 -6.43 -15.12 24.85
CA GLU A 125 -5.94 -13.73 24.75
C GLU A 125 -4.71 -13.62 23.83
N THR A 126 -3.91 -14.68 23.74
CA THR A 126 -2.73 -14.78 22.87
C THR A 126 -3.07 -14.73 21.38
N ASP A 127 -4.18 -15.34 20.95
CA ASP A 127 -4.58 -15.37 19.52
C ASP A 127 -5.03 -13.99 19.06
N ASN A 128 -5.81 -13.29 19.91
CA ASN A 128 -6.20 -11.90 19.70
C ASN A 128 -4.98 -10.99 19.59
N LEU A 129 -3.98 -11.19 20.48
CA LEU A 129 -2.75 -10.41 20.48
C LEU A 129 -1.91 -10.63 19.21
N HIS A 130 -1.80 -11.87 18.72
CA HIS A 130 -1.06 -12.18 17.50
C HIS A 130 -1.72 -11.58 16.25
N GLN A 131 -3.04 -11.71 16.12
CA GLN A 131 -3.75 -11.07 15.02
C GLN A 131 -3.54 -9.55 15.04
N ALA A 132 -3.71 -8.91 16.19
CA ALA A 132 -3.53 -7.46 16.32
C ALA A 132 -2.09 -7.05 15.96
N LYS A 133 -1.07 -7.79 16.41
CA LYS A 133 0.34 -7.54 16.05
C LYS A 133 0.60 -7.71 14.54
N ALA A 134 -0.02 -8.70 13.90
CA ALA A 134 0.09 -8.92 12.46
C ALA A 134 -0.55 -7.78 11.66
N ILE A 135 -1.78 -7.39 12.00
CA ILE A 135 -2.49 -6.26 11.38
C ILE A 135 -1.70 -4.95 11.55
N ASN A 136 -1.20 -4.67 12.75
CA ASN A 136 -0.37 -3.49 13.02
C ASN A 136 1.00 -3.52 12.32
N SER A 137 1.38 -4.66 11.73
CA SER A 137 2.62 -4.82 10.95
C SER A 137 2.43 -4.71 9.45
N ILE A 138 1.19 -4.63 8.93
CA ILE A 138 0.88 -4.48 7.50
C ILE A 138 1.74 -3.40 6.80
N PRO A 139 1.88 -2.18 7.32
CA PRO A 139 2.74 -1.16 6.71
C PRO A 139 4.20 -1.60 6.56
N ALA A 140 4.71 -2.36 7.54
CA ALA A 140 6.07 -2.88 7.48
C ALA A 140 6.19 -4.02 6.45
N TYR A 141 5.14 -4.83 6.28
CA TYR A 141 5.10 -5.85 5.22
C TYR A 141 5.07 -5.20 3.83
N VAL A 142 4.24 -4.17 3.61
CA VAL A 142 4.23 -3.41 2.35
C VAL A 142 5.62 -2.85 2.02
N ALA A 143 6.29 -2.25 3.01
CA ALA A 143 7.64 -1.71 2.82
C ALA A 143 8.71 -2.80 2.58
N ARG A 144 8.47 -4.03 3.05
CA ARG A 144 9.37 -5.18 2.88
C ARG A 144 9.17 -5.89 1.55
N CYS A 145 8.00 -5.80 0.93
CA CYS A 145 7.72 -6.41 -0.37
C CYS A 145 8.31 -5.59 -1.52
N GLU A 146 9.03 -6.27 -2.41
CA GLU A 146 9.54 -5.68 -3.65
C GLU A 146 8.40 -5.33 -4.60
N VAL A 147 7.34 -6.13 -4.62
CA VAL A 147 6.18 -5.97 -5.48
C VAL A 147 4.94 -5.65 -4.63
N PHE A 148 4.17 -4.65 -5.06
CA PHE A 148 2.81 -4.44 -4.56
C PHE A 148 1.82 -4.77 -5.66
N ILE A 149 0.84 -5.61 -5.35
CA ILE A 149 -0.22 -6.04 -6.25
C ILE A 149 -1.55 -5.57 -5.66
N ALA A 150 -2.29 -4.74 -6.39
CA ALA A 150 -3.71 -4.52 -6.14
C ALA A 150 -4.51 -5.51 -6.99
N LEU A 151 -5.13 -6.49 -6.32
CA LEU A 151 -6.01 -7.47 -6.94
C LEU A 151 -7.44 -6.93 -6.90
N CYS A 152 -7.89 -6.41 -8.04
CA CYS A 152 -9.15 -5.68 -8.19
C CYS A 152 -10.00 -6.25 -9.34
N PRO A 153 -10.34 -7.55 -9.33
CA PRO A 153 -11.19 -8.12 -10.38
C PRO A 153 -12.59 -7.53 -10.33
N VAL A 154 -13.26 -7.54 -11.49
CA VAL A 154 -14.68 -7.16 -11.56
C VAL A 154 -15.53 -8.38 -11.24
N LEU A 155 -16.03 -8.46 -10.01
CA LEU A 155 -16.77 -9.62 -9.51
C LEU A 155 -18.14 -9.22 -9.00
N ASP A 156 -19.17 -9.91 -9.47
CA ASP A 156 -20.50 -9.79 -8.89
C ASP A 156 -20.53 -10.45 -7.50
N CYS A 157 -21.12 -9.74 -6.53
CA CYS A 157 -21.31 -10.18 -5.16
C CYS A 157 -22.81 -10.18 -4.84
N PRO A 158 -23.57 -11.21 -5.26
CA PRO A 158 -25.02 -11.23 -5.10
C PRO A 158 -25.47 -11.07 -3.65
N LEU A 159 -24.71 -11.66 -2.70
CA LEU A 159 -24.99 -11.60 -1.27
C LEU A 159 -24.94 -10.16 -0.71
N GLU A 160 -24.02 -9.34 -1.21
CA GLU A 160 -23.88 -7.94 -0.78
C GLU A 160 -24.53 -6.96 -1.77
N ARG A 161 -25.21 -7.47 -2.81
CA ARG A 161 -25.85 -6.70 -3.89
C ARG A 161 -24.93 -5.61 -4.47
N ARG A 162 -23.67 -5.95 -4.66
CA ARG A 162 -22.64 -5.03 -5.16
C ARG A 162 -21.73 -5.73 -6.16
N VAL A 163 -21.07 -4.93 -6.99
CA VAL A 163 -20.01 -5.40 -7.89
C VAL A 163 -18.68 -4.88 -7.35
N LEU A 164 -17.74 -5.79 -7.09
CA LEU A 164 -16.36 -5.40 -6.79
C LEU A 164 -15.74 -4.80 -8.03
N THR A 165 -15.03 -3.69 -7.86
CA THR A 165 -14.31 -3.01 -8.93
C THR A 165 -13.06 -2.34 -8.36
N PRO A 166 -12.14 -1.87 -9.22
CA PRO A 166 -11.09 -0.96 -8.82
C PRO A 166 -11.59 0.23 -7.99
N ALA A 167 -12.78 0.75 -8.29
CA ALA A 167 -13.38 1.86 -7.55
C ALA A 167 -13.76 1.46 -6.12
N THR A 168 -14.41 0.30 -5.92
CA THR A 168 -14.77 -0.17 -4.56
C THR A 168 -13.54 -0.53 -3.73
N TRP A 169 -12.51 -1.12 -4.35
CA TRP A 169 -11.23 -1.33 -3.67
C TRP A 169 -10.62 0.00 -3.25
N SER A 170 -10.62 1.00 -4.14
CA SER A 170 -10.08 2.33 -3.87
C SER A 170 -10.84 3.10 -2.80
N SER A 171 -12.08 2.73 -2.48
CA SER A 171 -12.87 3.40 -1.45
C SER A 171 -12.53 2.90 -0.04
N ARG A 172 -12.06 1.66 0.11
CA ARG A 172 -11.73 1.04 1.41
C ARG A 172 -10.58 1.74 2.14
N GLY A 173 -10.79 2.11 3.40
CA GLY A 173 -9.77 2.79 4.23
C GLY A 173 -8.46 2.00 4.37
N TRP A 174 -8.54 0.68 4.59
CA TRP A 174 -7.36 -0.18 4.68
C TRP A 174 -6.59 -0.28 3.35
N CYS A 175 -7.28 -0.50 2.23
CA CYS A 175 -6.66 -0.56 0.90
C CYS A 175 -6.01 0.78 0.51
N ARG A 176 -6.64 1.91 0.89
CA ARG A 176 -6.04 3.24 0.74
C ARG A 176 -4.75 3.38 1.53
N LEU A 177 -4.69 2.87 2.77
CA LEU A 177 -3.48 2.90 3.57
C LEU A 177 -2.37 2.05 2.94
N GLU A 178 -2.69 0.84 2.51
CA GLU A 178 -1.75 -0.08 1.85
C GLU A 178 -1.16 0.55 0.59
N ARG A 179 -2.01 1.14 -0.27
CA ARG A 179 -1.56 1.91 -1.42
C ARG A 179 -0.67 3.09 -1.02
N ALA A 180 -1.11 3.89 -0.05
CA ALA A 180 -0.33 5.04 0.41
C ALA A 180 1.04 4.61 0.95
N ALA A 181 1.12 3.48 1.65
CA ALA A 181 2.38 2.89 2.12
C ALA A 181 3.31 2.56 0.95
N ARG A 182 2.79 2.03 -0.17
CA ARG A 182 3.57 1.76 -1.37
C ARG A 182 3.99 3.05 -2.09
N GLU A 183 3.05 3.95 -2.36
CA GLU A 183 3.30 5.20 -3.10
C GLU A 183 4.26 6.15 -2.36
N LEU A 184 4.31 6.08 -1.03
CA LEU A 184 5.24 6.84 -0.19
C LEU A 184 6.55 6.09 0.10
N SER A 185 6.72 4.86 -0.39
CA SER A 185 7.98 4.13 -0.28
C SER A 185 8.98 4.59 -1.37
N PRO A 186 10.27 4.22 -1.28
CA PRO A 186 11.25 4.53 -2.33
C PRO A 186 10.86 3.95 -3.71
N ASN A 187 10.24 2.77 -3.74
CA ASN A 187 9.69 2.17 -4.96
C ASN A 187 8.17 2.37 -4.99
N SER A 188 7.71 3.42 -5.67
CA SER A 188 6.29 3.76 -5.74
C SER A 188 5.52 3.02 -6.84
N THR A 189 6.17 2.18 -7.66
CA THR A 189 5.51 1.44 -8.74
C THR A 189 4.76 0.24 -8.17
N TRP A 190 3.57 -0.04 -8.69
CA TRP A 190 2.76 -1.19 -8.29
C TRP A 190 1.99 -1.80 -9.46
N VAL A 191 1.52 -3.03 -9.30
CA VAL A 191 0.79 -3.77 -10.34
C VAL A 191 -0.69 -3.83 -9.99
N LEU A 192 -1.55 -3.51 -10.95
CA LEU A 192 -2.98 -3.67 -10.87
C LEU A 192 -3.42 -4.87 -11.70
N ILE A 193 -4.12 -5.80 -11.06
CA ILE A 193 -4.67 -7.00 -11.71
C ILE A 193 -6.18 -6.91 -11.66
N ARG A 194 -6.82 -6.85 -12.83
CA ARG A 194 -8.29 -6.91 -12.97
C ARG A 194 -8.76 -8.23 -13.59
N SER A 195 -7.91 -8.88 -14.37
CA SER A 195 -8.13 -10.19 -14.97
C SER A 195 -6.79 -10.79 -15.40
N GLU A 196 -6.79 -12.02 -15.91
CA GLU A 196 -5.62 -12.63 -16.56
C GLU A 196 -5.02 -11.74 -17.68
N THR A 197 -5.89 -11.06 -18.43
CA THR A 197 -5.52 -10.26 -19.60
C THR A 197 -5.39 -8.76 -19.29
N SER A 198 -5.75 -8.32 -18.09
CA SER A 198 -5.66 -6.93 -17.64
C SER A 198 -4.74 -6.85 -16.43
N ILE A 199 -3.45 -6.71 -16.73
CA ILE A 199 -2.36 -6.54 -15.77
C ILE A 199 -1.58 -5.29 -16.21
N GLU A 200 -1.54 -4.28 -15.36
CA GLU A 200 -0.91 -2.99 -15.66
C GLU A 200 0.02 -2.56 -14.52
N ALA A 201 1.13 -1.93 -14.87
CA ALA A 201 2.05 -1.31 -13.92
C ALA A 201 1.72 0.18 -13.81
N LEU A 202 1.45 0.61 -12.58
CA LEU A 202 1.12 2.00 -12.24
C LEU A 202 2.35 2.64 -11.58
N GLY A 203 2.76 3.79 -12.13
CA GLY A 203 3.92 4.56 -11.67
C GLY A 203 3.56 5.96 -11.18
N THR A 204 2.29 6.38 -11.29
CA THR A 204 1.86 7.70 -10.82
C THR A 204 0.56 7.66 -10.04
N VAL A 205 0.46 8.56 -9.07
CA VAL A 205 -0.75 8.85 -8.28
C VAL A 205 -1.91 9.41 -9.12
N LEU A 206 -1.70 9.71 -10.41
CA LEU A 206 -2.74 10.15 -11.33
C LEU A 206 -3.50 8.98 -11.99
N SER A 207 -2.91 7.79 -12.04
CA SER A 207 -3.41 6.64 -12.79
C SER A 207 -4.61 5.93 -12.16
N PHE A 208 -4.90 6.23 -10.90
CA PHE A 208 -5.89 5.48 -10.13
C PHE A 208 -6.73 6.39 -9.24
N PRO A 209 -8.03 6.09 -9.01
CA PRO A 209 -8.91 6.90 -8.19
C PRO A 209 -8.28 7.30 -6.85
N ARG A 210 -8.15 8.61 -6.63
CA ARG A 210 -7.50 9.17 -5.44
C ARG A 210 -8.43 9.12 -4.24
N GLY A 211 -7.81 9.20 -3.07
CA GLY A 211 -8.56 9.36 -1.82
C GLY A 211 -7.65 9.30 -0.61
N PRO A 212 -7.73 10.28 0.31
CA PRO A 212 -7.09 10.21 1.62
C PRO A 212 -7.55 8.97 2.40
N VAL A 213 -6.65 8.44 3.23
CA VAL A 213 -6.95 7.24 4.04
C VAL A 213 -8.11 7.51 5.01
N GLY A 214 -8.16 8.69 5.64
CA GLY A 214 -9.18 9.02 6.63
C GLY A 214 -10.60 9.11 6.07
N GLU A 215 -10.73 9.37 4.77
CA GLU A 215 -12.01 9.46 4.06
C GLU A 215 -12.45 8.12 3.46
N GLY A 216 -11.70 7.04 3.70
CA GLY A 216 -12.07 5.71 3.20
C GLY A 216 -13.23 5.06 3.99
N ASP A 217 -13.79 4.02 3.38
CA ASP A 217 -14.82 3.17 3.98
C ASP A 217 -14.17 2.18 4.96
N PHE A 218 -14.51 2.33 6.24
CA PHE A 218 -14.05 1.47 7.30
C PHE A 218 -15.18 0.53 7.73
N GLY A 219 -14.92 -0.79 7.74
CA GLY A 219 -15.87 -1.75 8.31
C GLY A 219 -16.05 -1.58 9.82
N LYS A 220 -15.05 -0.99 10.50
CA LYS A 220 -15.06 -0.61 11.91
C LYS A 220 -14.55 0.82 12.03
N ALA A 221 -15.36 1.75 12.51
CA ALA A 221 -15.01 3.17 12.54
C ALA A 221 -13.74 3.43 13.38
N GLU A 222 -13.49 2.61 14.40
CA GLU A 222 -12.30 2.69 15.26
C GLU A 222 -11.01 2.36 14.53
N ASP A 223 -11.05 1.66 13.40
CA ASP A 223 -9.84 1.41 12.61
C ASP A 223 -9.26 2.70 12.07
N ARG A 224 -10.09 3.71 11.78
CA ARG A 224 -9.63 5.04 11.33
C ARG A 224 -8.64 5.66 12.30
N SER A 225 -8.93 5.64 13.60
CA SER A 225 -8.02 6.18 14.62
C SER A 225 -6.75 5.34 14.78
N LYS A 226 -6.82 4.03 14.53
CA LYS A 226 -5.64 3.14 14.50
C LYS A 226 -4.73 3.41 13.29
N LEU A 227 -5.30 3.74 12.14
CA LEU A 227 -4.53 4.02 10.91
C LEU A 227 -3.84 5.39 10.95
N ALA A 228 -4.36 6.34 11.73
CA ALA A 228 -3.80 7.68 11.83
C ALA A 228 -2.31 7.72 12.24
N PRO A 229 -1.88 7.14 13.38
CA PRO A 229 -0.46 7.13 13.75
C PRO A 229 0.40 6.31 12.79
N VAL A 230 -0.20 5.32 12.12
CA VAL A 230 0.48 4.50 11.12
C VAL A 230 0.83 5.31 9.88
N LEU A 231 -0.13 6.04 9.30
CA LEU A 231 0.12 6.88 8.13
C LEU A 231 1.08 8.01 8.45
N ARG A 232 0.97 8.64 9.63
CA ARG A 232 1.92 9.64 10.09
C ARG A 232 3.35 9.10 10.11
N ARG A 233 3.56 7.87 10.61
CA ARG A 233 4.88 7.23 10.60
C ARG A 233 5.40 6.97 9.17
N ILE A 234 4.54 6.53 8.24
CA ILE A 234 4.92 6.34 6.83
C ILE A 234 5.37 7.68 6.23
N LEU A 235 4.63 8.76 6.47
CA LEU A 235 5.00 10.10 6.03
C LEU A 235 6.33 10.55 6.62
N THR A 236 6.54 10.37 7.94
CA THR A 236 7.82 10.68 8.58
C THR A 236 8.98 9.92 7.92
N GLN A 237 8.79 8.64 7.59
CA GLN A 237 9.81 7.84 6.90
C GLN A 237 10.11 8.37 5.50
N LYS A 238 9.08 8.77 4.74
CA LYS A 238 9.26 9.38 3.41
C LYS A 238 10.01 10.71 3.49
N LEU A 239 9.61 11.59 4.40
CA LEU A 239 10.28 12.88 4.62
C LEU A 239 11.76 12.67 4.98
N ASN A 240 12.05 11.79 5.93
CA ASN A 240 13.41 11.47 6.33
C ASN A 240 14.23 10.83 5.19
N HIS A 241 13.60 10.02 4.34
CA HIS A 241 14.26 9.47 3.15
C HIS A 241 14.63 10.56 2.16
N CYS A 242 13.70 11.46 1.81
CA CYS A 242 14.00 12.60 0.94
C CYS A 242 15.16 13.45 1.49
N LEU A 243 15.19 13.71 2.80
CA LEU A 243 16.31 14.43 3.43
C LEU A 243 17.65 13.67 3.31
N ARG A 244 17.66 12.34 3.51
CA ARG A 244 18.88 11.53 3.39
C ARG A 244 19.42 11.49 1.96
N GLU A 245 18.54 11.38 0.97
CA GLU A 245 18.92 11.38 -0.45
C GLU A 245 19.26 12.79 -0.99
N GLY A 246 19.04 13.85 -0.20
CA GLY A 246 19.18 15.23 -0.66
C GLY A 246 18.08 15.69 -1.63
N ASP A 247 16.99 14.93 -1.75
CA ASP A 247 15.81 15.27 -2.55
C ASP A 247 14.95 16.32 -1.83
N LEU A 248 15.45 17.56 -1.79
CA LEU A 248 14.74 18.68 -1.19
C LEU A 248 13.41 19.00 -1.90
N PRO A 249 13.29 18.96 -3.24
CA PRO A 249 12.01 19.16 -3.91
C PRO A 249 10.96 18.11 -3.50
N GLY A 250 11.35 16.83 -3.41
CA GLY A 250 10.48 15.76 -2.93
C GLY A 250 10.10 15.91 -1.45
N PHE A 251 11.06 16.29 -0.60
CA PHE A 251 10.79 16.62 0.81
C PHE A 251 9.71 17.70 0.92
N ARG A 252 9.89 18.85 0.26
CA ARG A 252 8.93 19.96 0.29
C ARG A 252 7.58 19.55 -0.26
N ARG A 253 7.54 18.80 -1.37
CA ARG A 253 6.29 18.29 -1.93
C ARG A 253 5.50 17.47 -0.91
N HIS A 254 6.13 16.47 -0.29
CA HIS A 254 5.44 15.60 0.67
C HIS A 254 5.13 16.33 1.98
N PHE A 255 6.01 17.22 2.43
CA PHE A 255 5.83 18.02 3.65
C PHE A 255 4.62 18.94 3.56
N ASN A 256 4.42 19.58 2.40
CA ASN A 256 3.27 20.44 2.19
C ASN A 256 2.00 19.66 1.83
N LEU A 257 2.09 18.44 1.30
CA LEU A 257 0.93 17.57 1.06
C LEU A 257 0.42 16.84 2.31
N GLN A 258 1.01 17.06 3.49
CA GLN A 258 0.61 16.37 4.72
C GLN A 258 -0.86 16.54 5.07
N THR A 259 -1.41 17.74 4.87
CA THR A 259 -2.84 18.04 5.09
C THR A 259 -3.76 17.25 4.15
N VAL A 260 -3.25 16.89 2.96
CA VAL A 260 -3.96 16.03 2.00
C VAL A 260 -3.86 14.57 2.42
N TYR A 261 -2.66 14.09 2.77
CA TYR A 261 -2.46 12.70 3.17
C TYR A 261 -3.21 12.35 4.45
N LEU A 262 -3.17 13.24 5.44
CA LEU A 262 -3.77 13.04 6.77
C LEU A 262 -5.24 13.46 6.85
N ARG A 263 -5.85 13.88 5.73
CA ARG A 263 -7.23 14.34 5.72
C ARG A 263 -8.19 13.25 6.23
N GLY A 264 -9.13 13.66 7.07
CA GLY A 264 -10.09 12.77 7.73
C GLY A 264 -9.49 11.93 8.87
N LEU A 265 -8.20 12.10 9.19
CA LEU A 265 -7.56 11.47 10.35
C LEU A 265 -7.37 12.52 11.44
N GLN A 266 -7.82 12.22 12.66
CA GLN A 266 -7.66 13.10 13.82
C GLN A 266 -6.23 12.98 14.36
N ILE A 267 -5.25 13.55 13.65
CA ILE A 267 -3.85 13.50 14.03
C ILE A 267 -3.08 14.73 13.54
N GLU A 268 -2.16 15.19 14.37
CA GLU A 268 -1.28 16.30 14.03
C GLU A 268 -0.30 15.94 12.90
N PRO A 269 0.02 16.89 12.01
CA PRO A 269 1.07 16.73 11.00
C PRO A 269 2.43 16.34 11.59
N VAL A 270 3.34 15.92 10.70
CA VAL A 270 4.75 15.71 11.05
C VAL A 270 5.45 17.07 11.09
N THR A 271 6.00 17.39 12.25
CA THR A 271 6.95 18.48 12.44
C THR A 271 8.37 17.94 12.27
N VAL A 272 9.19 18.62 11.48
CA VAL A 272 10.57 18.20 11.20
C VAL A 272 11.57 19.11 11.89
N LEU A 273 11.35 20.43 11.80
CA LEU A 273 12.16 21.44 12.46
C LEU A 273 11.40 22.07 13.63
N PRO A 274 12.07 22.53 14.68
CA PRO A 274 11.43 23.35 15.71
C PRO A 274 10.80 24.61 15.09
N SER A 275 9.73 25.09 15.70
CA SER A 275 9.17 26.41 15.36
C SER A 275 10.24 27.48 15.57
N CYS A 276 10.30 28.46 14.67
CA CYS A 276 11.15 29.64 14.82
C CYS A 276 10.30 30.86 15.22
N GLU A 277 10.95 31.85 15.84
CA GLU A 277 10.31 33.12 16.14
C GLU A 277 10.19 33.95 14.86
N GLY A 278 8.96 34.26 14.44
CA GLY A 278 8.70 35.00 13.22
C GLY A 278 7.22 34.99 12.83
N ASP A 279 6.91 35.65 11.71
CA ASP A 279 5.58 35.54 11.10
C ASP A 279 5.39 34.19 10.39
N VAL A 280 4.16 33.95 9.90
CA VAL A 280 3.80 32.71 9.21
C VAL A 280 4.66 32.42 7.98
N VAL A 281 5.16 33.46 7.29
CA VAL A 281 5.99 33.33 6.09
C VAL A 281 7.40 32.90 6.49
N VAL A 282 7.96 33.50 7.54
CA VAL A 282 9.27 33.12 8.10
C VAL A 282 9.25 31.67 8.55
N GLU A 283 8.21 31.26 9.28
CA GLU A 283 8.05 29.88 9.73
C GLU A 283 7.89 28.91 8.54
N PHE A 284 7.09 29.26 7.54
CA PHE A 284 6.94 28.45 6.33
C PHE A 284 8.27 28.26 5.59
N LEU A 285 9.03 29.33 5.39
CA LEU A 285 10.34 29.27 4.75
C LEU A 285 11.32 28.43 5.57
N HIS A 286 11.31 28.58 6.90
CA HIS A 286 12.14 27.81 7.82
C HIS A 286 11.85 26.31 7.73
N GLN A 287 10.59 25.88 7.87
CA GLN A 287 10.19 24.48 7.80
C GLN A 287 10.51 23.83 6.43
N ASN A 288 10.45 24.62 5.36
CA ASN A 288 10.76 24.17 4.00
C ASN A 288 12.24 24.27 3.60
N GLY A 289 13.11 24.77 4.49
CA GLY A 289 14.52 25.01 4.20
C GLY A 289 14.73 25.99 3.04
N LEU A 290 13.89 27.02 2.95
CA LEU A 290 13.91 28.07 1.92
C LEU A 290 14.40 29.37 2.55
N LYS A 291 15.10 30.21 1.76
CA LYS A 291 15.65 31.48 2.25
C LYS A 291 14.86 32.72 1.82
N ARG A 292 14.14 32.65 0.70
CA ARG A 292 13.49 33.80 0.05
C ARG A 292 12.23 33.36 -0.69
N VAL A 293 11.22 34.24 -0.73
CA VAL A 293 9.93 33.99 -1.40
C VAL A 293 10.06 34.01 -2.94
N GLY A 294 10.87 34.91 -3.49
CA GLY A 294 10.95 35.17 -4.94
C GLY A 294 11.98 34.35 -5.72
N LYS A 295 12.36 33.15 -5.25
CA LYS A 295 13.35 32.31 -5.93
C LYS A 295 12.88 30.86 -6.00
N GLY A 296 12.85 30.31 -7.21
CA GLY A 296 12.62 28.89 -7.45
C GLY A 296 13.79 28.02 -6.98
N ASP A 297 13.48 26.78 -6.62
CA ASP A 297 14.48 25.77 -6.31
C ASP A 297 15.02 25.06 -7.57
N SER A 298 15.83 24.01 -7.38
CA SER A 298 16.43 23.25 -8.47
C SER A 298 15.41 22.50 -9.35
N ALA A 299 14.19 22.30 -8.86
CA ALA A 299 13.09 21.72 -9.63
C ALA A 299 12.24 22.80 -10.34
N GLY A 300 12.61 24.08 -10.20
CA GLY A 300 11.85 25.22 -10.73
C GLY A 300 10.64 25.59 -9.87
N TRP A 301 10.47 25.00 -8.69
CA TRP A 301 9.33 25.26 -7.81
C TRP A 301 9.63 26.43 -6.87
N TRP A 302 8.70 27.38 -6.85
CA TRP A 302 8.75 28.55 -5.97
C TRP A 302 8.03 28.27 -4.65
N PRO A 303 8.38 28.97 -3.56
CA PRO A 303 7.71 28.86 -2.26
C PRO A 303 6.18 28.92 -2.35
N LEU A 304 5.63 29.77 -3.23
CA LEU A 304 4.18 29.89 -3.45
C LEU A 304 3.53 28.58 -3.97
N HIS A 305 4.22 27.81 -4.82
CA HIS A 305 3.70 26.53 -5.31
C HIS A 305 3.58 25.53 -4.16
N TYR A 306 4.56 25.51 -3.25
CA TYR A 306 4.52 24.65 -2.06
C TYR A 306 3.46 25.09 -1.06
N ALA A 307 3.30 26.41 -0.85
CA ALA A 307 2.22 26.94 -0.01
C ALA A 307 0.85 26.54 -0.56
N THR A 308 0.67 26.56 -1.89
CA THR A 308 -0.57 26.12 -2.54
C THR A 308 -0.84 24.63 -2.30
N LEU A 309 0.18 23.77 -2.30
CA LEU A 309 0.01 22.34 -1.94
C LEU A 309 -0.48 22.15 -0.52
N SER A 310 -0.06 23.01 0.41
CA SER A 310 -0.48 22.96 1.82
C SER A 310 -1.92 23.40 2.04
N GLY A 311 -2.53 24.09 1.07
CA GLY A 311 -3.84 24.69 1.20
C GLY A 311 -3.87 25.88 2.16
N ASN A 312 -2.71 26.45 2.50
CA ASN A 312 -2.61 27.64 3.34
C ASN A 312 -2.94 28.88 2.51
N ILE A 313 -3.97 29.63 2.93
CA ILE A 313 -4.49 30.83 2.26
C ILE A 313 -3.82 32.11 2.81
N GLN A 314 -3.28 32.06 4.03
CA GLN A 314 -2.53 33.15 4.66
C GLN A 314 -1.08 33.18 4.18
#